data_AF-A0A529NTC7-F1
#
_entry.id   AF-A0A529NTC7-F1
#
_cell.length_a   1.000
_cell.length_b   1.000
_cell.length_c   1.000
_cell.angle_alpha   90.00
_cell.angle_beta   90.00
_cell.angle_gamma   90.00
#
_symmetry.space_group_name_H-M   'P 1'
#
loop_
_entity.id
_entity.type
_entity.pdbx_description
1 polymer ?
#
loop_
_entity_poly.entity_id
_entity_poly.type
_entity_poly.pdbx_seq_one_letter_code
_entity_poly.pdbx_strand_id
1 'polypeptide(L)'
;KAFGPVIATMTGAPDALPALLPMGLGDLGGKFNQVYVDSFERIVLGGQDVRGVLDEQATALKALIDQSKAPCWAPDKPSEGACPVE
;
A
#
# COMPACT_ATOMS: atom_id res chain seq x y z
N LYS A 1 23.48 2.07 18.06
CA LYS A 1 23.02 3.48 18.03
C LYS A 1 23.56 4.28 16.81
N ALA A 2 24.06 3.64 15.75
CA ALA A 2 24.63 4.33 14.59
C ALA A 2 23.59 4.87 13.57
N PHE A 3 22.34 4.41 13.62
CA PHE A 3 21.32 4.78 12.63
C PHE A 3 20.62 6.12 12.89
N GLY A 4 20.68 6.66 14.11
CA GLY A 4 19.95 7.90 14.47
C GLY A 4 20.30 9.10 13.56
N PRO A 5 21.59 9.45 13.39
CA PRO A 5 22.01 10.54 12.51
C PRO A 5 21.65 10.31 11.05
N VAL A 6 21.75 9.07 10.55
CA VAL A 6 21.41 8.72 9.16
C VAL A 6 19.90 8.82 8.94
N ILE A 7 19.09 8.32 9.87
CA ILE A 7 17.62 8.45 9.82
C ILE A 7 17.24 9.93 9.84
N ALA A 8 17.79 10.73 10.76
CA ALA A 8 17.49 12.16 10.84
C ALA A 8 17.84 12.92 9.56
N THR A 9 18.98 12.57 8.94
CA THR A 9 19.40 13.16 7.65
C THR A 9 18.45 12.77 6.52
N MET A 10 18.08 11.49 6.42
CA MET A 10 17.15 10.98 5.40
C MET A 10 15.73 11.54 5.57
N THR A 11 15.22 11.61 6.80
CA THR A 11 13.84 12.08 7.06
C THR A 11 13.71 13.59 7.02
N GLY A 12 14.80 14.34 7.19
CA GLY A 12 14.82 15.80 7.16
C GLY A 12 15.20 16.42 5.81
N ALA A 13 15.51 15.59 4.81
CA ALA A 13 15.88 16.07 3.47
C ALA A 13 14.69 16.80 2.80
N PRO A 14 14.92 17.86 2.00
CA PRO A 14 13.84 18.59 1.32
C PRO A 14 13.01 17.72 0.36
N ASP A 15 13.60 16.64 -0.15
CA ASP A 15 13.02 15.65 -1.04
C ASP A 15 12.66 14.33 -0.31
N ALA A 16 12.68 14.34 1.03
CA ALA A 16 12.20 13.21 1.80
C ALA A 16 10.74 12.92 1.43
N LEU A 17 10.45 11.65 1.09
CA LEU A 17 9.10 11.16 0.84
C LEU A 17 8.63 10.38 2.07
N PRO A 18 7.77 10.97 2.94
CA PRO A 18 7.24 10.25 4.08
C PRO A 18 6.31 9.15 3.60
N ALA A 19 6.74 7.90 3.72
CA ALA A 19 5.87 6.75 3.49
C ALA A 19 4.94 6.60 4.71
N LEU A 20 3.77 7.21 4.62
CA LEU A 20 2.75 7.07 5.66
C LEU A 20 2.13 5.67 5.59
N LEU A 21 1.67 5.19 6.75
CA LEU A 21 0.80 4.01 6.77
C LEU A 21 -0.48 4.31 5.96
N PRO A 22 -1.11 3.31 5.33
CA PRO A 22 -2.37 3.50 4.63
C PRO A 22 -3.41 4.18 5.53
N MET A 23 -4.01 5.26 5.03
CA MET A 23 -4.99 6.06 5.78
C MET A 23 -6.36 5.98 5.12
N GLY A 24 -7.42 6.27 5.89
CA GLY A 24 -8.79 6.35 5.36
C GLY A 24 -9.48 5.01 5.12
N LEU A 25 -8.86 3.88 5.50
CA LEU A 25 -9.42 2.54 5.26
C LEU A 25 -10.51 2.12 6.27
N GLY A 26 -10.60 2.77 7.43
CA GLY A 26 -11.51 2.37 8.51
C GLY A 26 -11.34 0.90 8.89
N ASP A 27 -12.45 0.17 9.01
CA ASP A 27 -12.46 -1.26 9.36
C ASP A 27 -11.89 -2.17 8.26
N LEU A 28 -11.60 -1.65 7.06
CA LEU A 28 -11.05 -2.42 5.95
C LEU A 28 -9.52 -2.58 6.00
N GLY A 29 -8.84 -1.97 6.98
CA GLY A 29 -7.38 -2.09 7.12
C GLY A 29 -6.87 -3.53 7.22
N GLY A 30 -7.63 -4.42 7.87
CA GLY A 30 -7.29 -5.84 7.93
C GLY A 30 -7.33 -6.52 6.56
N LYS A 31 -8.35 -6.20 5.74
CA LYS A 31 -8.49 -6.74 4.38
C LYS A 31 -7.43 -6.19 3.43
N PHE A 32 -7.05 -4.92 3.60
CA PHE A 32 -5.92 -4.34 2.87
C PHE A 32 -4.65 -5.15 3.12
N ASN A 33 -4.33 -5.46 4.38
CA ASN A 33 -3.16 -6.28 4.70
C ASN A 33 -3.28 -7.71 4.14
N GLN A 34 -4.48 -8.28 4.14
CA GLN A 34 -4.73 -9.61 3.59
C GLN A 34 -4.34 -9.72 2.10
N VAL A 35 -4.58 -8.69 1.29
CA VAL A 35 -4.19 -8.68 -0.14
C VAL A 35 -2.68 -8.97 -0.32
N TYR A 36 -1.84 -8.36 0.52
CA TYR A 36 -0.39 -8.57 0.47
C TYR A 36 0.02 -9.95 0.97
N VAL A 37 -0.60 -10.41 2.06
CA VAL A 37 -0.36 -11.76 2.61
C VAL A 37 -0.76 -12.82 1.60
N ASP A 38 -1.95 -12.73 1.01
CA ASP A 38 -2.45 -13.64 -0.01
C ASP A 38 -1.55 -13.65 -1.25
N SER A 39 -1.11 -12.47 -1.71
CA SER A 39 -0.17 -12.36 -2.82
C SER A 39 1.12 -13.13 -2.53
N PHE A 40 1.70 -12.92 -1.34
CA PHE A 40 2.92 -13.60 -0.93
C PHE A 40 2.73 -15.11 -0.82
N GLU A 41 1.69 -15.56 -0.12
CA GLU A 41 1.43 -16.98 0.09
C GLU A 41 1.19 -17.69 -1.24
N ARG A 42 0.38 -17.12 -2.13
CA ARG A 42 0.05 -17.73 -3.42
C ARG A 42 1.26 -17.79 -4.36
N ILE A 43 2.05 -16.72 -4.43
CA ILE A 43 3.19 -16.64 -5.34
C ILE A 43 4.40 -17.40 -4.77
N VAL A 44 4.85 -17.00 -3.59
CA VAL A 44 6.13 -17.45 -3.04
C VAL A 44 6.03 -18.84 -2.42
N LEU A 45 4.95 -19.11 -1.67
CA LEU A 45 4.77 -20.42 -1.02
C LEU A 45 4.02 -21.40 -1.93
N GLY A 46 3.03 -20.90 -2.68
CA GLY A 46 2.14 -21.70 -3.53
C GLY A 46 2.64 -21.91 -4.96
N GLY A 47 3.67 -21.18 -5.41
CA GLY A 47 4.22 -21.30 -6.75
C GLY A 47 3.23 -20.96 -7.88
N GLN A 48 2.19 -20.17 -7.59
CA GLN A 48 1.20 -19.76 -8.60
C GLN A 48 1.80 -18.74 -9.58
N ASP A 49 1.14 -18.57 -10.73
CA ASP A 49 1.53 -17.58 -11.72
C ASP A 49 1.53 -16.17 -11.12
N VAL A 50 2.69 -15.51 -11.17
CA VAL A 50 2.91 -14.19 -10.56
C VAL A 50 1.93 -13.17 -11.12
N ARG A 51 1.79 -13.11 -12.44
CA ARG A 51 1.02 -12.04 -13.08
C ARG A 51 -0.48 -12.22 -12.80
N GLY A 52 -0.99 -13.43 -12.95
CA GLY A 52 -2.38 -13.76 -12.66
C GLY A 52 -2.77 -13.48 -11.21
N VAL A 53 -1.91 -13.87 -10.24
CA VAL A 53 -2.16 -13.54 -8.82
C VAL A 53 -2.18 -12.03 -8.61
N LEU A 54 -1.20 -11.30 -9.15
CA LEU A 54 -1.14 -9.84 -8.98
C LEU A 54 -2.33 -9.12 -9.63
N ASP A 55 -2.79 -9.56 -10.80
CA ASP A 55 -3.96 -8.98 -11.47
C ASP A 55 -5.26 -9.22 -10.66
N GLU A 56 -5.43 -10.42 -10.08
CA GLU A 56 -6.54 -10.72 -9.18
C GLU A 56 -6.50 -9.89 -7.88
N GLN A 57 -5.32 -9.78 -7.27
CA GLN A 57 -5.12 -9.05 -6.02
C GLN A 57 -5.22 -7.53 -6.22
N ALA A 58 -4.82 -7.00 -7.38
CA ALA A 58 -5.05 -5.60 -7.75
C ALA A 58 -6.54 -5.29 -7.87
N THR A 59 -7.33 -6.19 -8.47
CA THR A 59 -8.79 -6.07 -8.53
C THR A 59 -9.42 -6.06 -7.14
N ALA A 60 -8.96 -6.95 -6.24
CA ALA A 60 -9.43 -7.00 -4.86
C ALA A 60 -9.06 -5.72 -4.08
N LEU A 61 -7.83 -5.24 -4.23
CA LEU A 61 -7.35 -4.02 -3.62
C LEU A 61 -8.17 -2.81 -4.08
N LYS A 62 -8.39 -2.69 -5.40
CA LYS A 62 -9.21 -1.64 -5.98
C LYS A 62 -10.60 -1.58 -5.35
N ALA A 63 -11.26 -2.74 -5.23
CA ALA A 63 -12.59 -2.81 -4.63
C ALA A 63 -12.60 -2.33 -3.16
N LEU A 64 -11.56 -2.63 -2.38
CA LEU A 64 -11.42 -2.17 -0.99
C LEU A 64 -11.21 -0.65 -0.91
N ILE A 65 -10.37 -0.09 -1.77
CA ILE A 65 -10.13 1.36 -1.81
C ILE A 65 -11.39 2.09 -2.27
N ASP A 66 -12.08 1.59 -3.30
CA ASP A 66 -13.36 2.14 -3.77
C ASP A 66 -14.44 2.09 -2.66
N GLN A 67 -14.50 1.00 -1.89
CA GLN A 67 -15.44 0.84 -0.78
C GLN A 67 -15.16 1.80 0.39
N SER A 68 -13.89 1.94 0.78
CA SER A 68 -13.49 2.85 1.85
C SER A 68 -13.61 4.32 1.45
N LYS A 69 -13.58 4.62 0.15
CA LYS A 69 -13.43 5.98 -0.40
C LYS A 69 -12.17 6.66 0.13
N ALA A 70 -11.16 5.87 0.50
CA ALA A 70 -9.91 6.39 1.02
C ALA A 70 -9.24 7.26 -0.06
N PRO A 71 -8.93 8.53 0.22
CA PRO A 71 -8.17 9.34 -0.71
C PRO A 71 -6.73 8.82 -0.80
N CYS A 72 -6.01 9.17 -1.86
CA CYS A 72 -4.58 8.92 -1.92
C CYS A 72 -3.89 9.59 -0.73
N TRP A 73 -2.90 8.90 -0.17
CA TRP A 73 -2.08 9.37 0.93
C TRP A 73 -0.66 9.66 0.42
N ALA A 74 0.08 10.51 1.15
CA ALA A 74 1.46 10.82 0.81
C ALA A 74 2.30 9.52 0.72
N PRO A 75 3.21 9.40 -0.28
CA PRO A 75 3.71 10.46 -1.15
C PRO A 75 2.89 10.74 -2.43
N ASP A 76 1.80 10.02 -2.65
CA ASP A 76 0.98 10.20 -3.84
C ASP A 76 0.23 11.54 -3.80
N LYS A 77 -0.06 12.08 -4.99
CA LYS A 77 -0.87 13.30 -5.11
C LYS A 77 -2.28 13.03 -4.54
N PRO A 78 -2.90 14.01 -3.85
CA PRO A 78 -4.28 13.86 -3.39
C PRO A 78 -5.22 13.51 -4.56
N SER A 79 -6.13 12.56 -4.33
CA SER A 79 -7.18 12.20 -5.28
C SER A 79 -8.50 12.90 -4.96
N GLU A 80 -9.31 13.11 -6.01
CA GLU A 80 -10.73 13.43 -5.84
C GLU A 80 -11.51 12.11 -5.65
N GLY A 81 -11.81 11.78 -4.40
CA GLY A 81 -12.45 10.51 -4.04
C GLY A 81 -11.44 9.37 -3.81
N ALA A 82 -11.87 8.13 -4.04
CA ALA A 82 -11.06 6.93 -3.80
C ALA A 82 -9.74 6.97 -4.59
N CYS A 83 -8.63 6.58 -3.96
CA CYS A 83 -7.34 6.52 -4.64
C CYS A 83 -7.38 5.46 -5.77
N PRO A 84 -7.01 5.80 -7.01
CA PRO A 84 -6.98 4.82 -8.09
C PRO A 84 -5.93 3.74 -7.82
N VAL A 85 -6.28 2.51 -8.16
CA VAL A 85 -5.39 1.35 -8.19
C VAL A 85 -5.35 0.88 -9.64
N GLU A 86 -4.17 0.96 -10.26
CA GLU A 86 -3.90 0.66 -11.69
C GLU A 86 -3.00 -0.57 -11.85
#